data_AF-A0A1Q3WR86-F1
#
_entry.id   AF-A0A1Q3WR86-F1
#
_cell.length_a   1.000
_cell.length_b   1.000
_cell.length_c   1.000
_cell.angle_alpha   90.00
_cell.angle_beta   90.00
_cell.angle_gamma   90.00
#
_symmetry.space_group_name_H-M   'P 1'
#
loop_
_entity.id
_entity.type
_entity.pdbx_description
1 polymer ?
#
loop_
_entity_poly.entity_id
_entity_poly.type
_entity_poly.pdbx_seq_one_letter_code
_entity_poly.pdbx_strand_id
1 'polypeptide(L)'
;MFVNAWIKQKMWSQPGRYPSGGPVPHSLDVWRAAAPAIDFIAPDIYAPEVAYYASQYHREGNPLFIPEIKPSVVSANQAFWIFGEHDALGVAPFGIDDSSPEQDPITKTYAVLRQVAGLILQHQGKGTMKGLFLDSTNRKQNFELGGYRVEASLGLGGMTVLAGFSVGQKKTTLAGGILINIGTDEFIAIGKDYNLTFKPLQEDGKTLDVDYLEEGTFVNGKWLTLRRLNGDEGTGGGDYGFGFKKGNQALLTFQRSPTNDYRIVRFKMYKYW
;
A
#
# COMPACT_ATOMS: atom_id res chain seq x y z
N MET A 1 -19.50 -9.92 -16.91
CA MET A 1 -18.71 -9.49 -18.07
C MET A 1 -18.37 -8.01 -17.92
N PHE A 2 -17.13 -7.63 -18.20
CA PHE A 2 -16.66 -6.25 -18.13
C PHE A 2 -16.15 -5.79 -19.50
N VAL A 3 -15.94 -4.49 -19.65
CA VAL A 3 -15.20 -3.92 -20.79
C VAL A 3 -13.97 -3.18 -20.29
N ASN A 4 -12.87 -3.26 -21.03
CA ASN A 4 -11.66 -2.49 -20.76
C ASN A 4 -11.66 -1.16 -21.51
N ALA A 5 -10.89 -0.20 -21.01
CA ALA A 5 -10.80 1.15 -21.52
C ALA A 5 -9.36 1.51 -21.85
N TRP A 6 -9.07 1.70 -23.15
CA TRP A 6 -7.87 2.41 -23.55
C TRP A 6 -8.03 3.89 -23.15
N ILE A 7 -7.40 4.24 -22.02
CA ILE A 7 -7.51 5.57 -21.43
C ILE A 7 -6.90 6.65 -22.33
N LYS A 8 -7.56 7.81 -22.33
CA LYS A 8 -7.06 9.04 -22.94
C LYS A 8 -5.81 9.52 -22.19
N GLN A 9 -4.69 9.70 -22.89
CA GLN A 9 -3.46 10.28 -22.33
C GLN A 9 -3.41 11.81 -22.51
N LYS A 10 -2.66 12.50 -21.64
CA LYS A 10 -2.57 13.97 -21.61
C LYS A 10 -2.12 14.58 -22.94
N MET A 11 -1.13 13.95 -23.60
CA MET A 11 -0.55 14.43 -24.86
C MET A 11 -1.47 14.21 -26.08
N TRP A 12 -2.37 13.22 -26.01
CA TRP A 12 -3.22 12.77 -27.12
C TRP A 12 -4.70 12.88 -26.75
N SER A 13 -5.08 14.08 -26.30
CA SER A 13 -6.32 14.31 -25.58
C SER A 13 -7.55 14.52 -26.48
N GLN A 14 -7.36 14.74 -27.77
CA GLN A 14 -8.46 14.95 -28.73
C GLN A 14 -9.11 13.61 -29.12
N PRO A 15 -10.45 13.54 -29.20
CA PRO A 15 -11.14 12.37 -29.77
C PRO A 15 -10.56 12.01 -31.15
N GLY A 16 -10.29 10.72 -31.37
CA GLY A 16 -9.64 10.20 -32.58
C GLY A 16 -8.11 10.10 -32.46
N ARG A 17 -7.48 10.73 -31.45
CA ARG A 17 -6.08 10.48 -31.06
C ARG A 17 -5.95 9.38 -29.99
N TYR A 18 -7.02 9.16 -29.24
CA TYR A 18 -7.30 7.94 -28.49
C TYR A 18 -8.53 7.26 -29.14
N PRO A 19 -8.82 5.97 -28.86
CA PRO A 19 -10.01 5.29 -29.40
C PRO A 19 -11.30 5.98 -28.96
N SER A 20 -11.80 6.86 -29.82
CA SER A 20 -13.02 7.62 -29.56
C SER A 20 -14.21 6.67 -29.47
N GLY A 21 -15.09 6.91 -28.50
CA GLY A 21 -16.23 6.03 -28.21
C GLY A 21 -15.96 5.03 -27.09
N GLY A 22 -14.70 4.78 -26.72
CA GLY A 22 -14.35 3.94 -25.58
C GLY A 22 -14.86 4.51 -24.23
N PRO A 23 -14.89 3.68 -23.17
CA PRO A 23 -15.43 4.05 -21.87
C PRO A 23 -14.42 4.82 -21.00
N VAL A 24 -13.94 5.95 -21.53
CA VAL A 24 -13.00 6.86 -20.87
C VAL A 24 -13.69 7.70 -19.78
N PRO A 25 -12.97 8.33 -18.82
CA PRO A 25 -13.57 8.95 -17.64
C PRO A 25 -14.74 9.93 -17.88
N HIS A 26 -14.72 10.66 -19.01
CA HIS A 26 -15.74 11.65 -19.37
C HIS A 26 -16.93 11.07 -20.16
N SER A 27 -16.87 9.80 -20.58
CA SER A 27 -17.96 9.09 -21.26
C SER A 27 -18.53 7.95 -20.42
N LEU A 28 -18.03 7.73 -19.19
CA LEU A 28 -18.47 6.64 -18.32
C LEU A 28 -19.98 6.64 -18.08
N ASP A 29 -20.60 7.80 -17.87
CA ASP A 29 -22.04 7.87 -17.59
C ASP A 29 -22.88 7.48 -18.82
N VAL A 30 -22.40 7.79 -20.02
CA VAL A 30 -23.02 7.35 -21.28
C VAL A 30 -22.94 5.84 -21.41
N TRP A 31 -21.77 5.25 -21.12
CA TRP A 31 -21.59 3.81 -21.14
C TRP A 31 -22.46 3.09 -20.12
N ARG A 32 -22.55 3.60 -18.89
CA ARG A 32 -23.40 3.02 -17.85
C ARG A 32 -24.89 3.08 -18.21
N ALA A 33 -25.33 4.16 -18.86
CA ALA A 33 -26.71 4.27 -19.33
C ALA A 33 -26.99 3.36 -20.55
N ALA A 34 -26.05 3.27 -21.49
CA ALA A 34 -26.25 2.59 -22.77
C ALA A 34 -26.00 1.07 -22.72
N ALA A 35 -25.19 0.59 -21.77
CA ALA A 35 -24.76 -0.80 -21.68
C ALA A 35 -25.08 -1.44 -20.31
N PRO A 36 -26.37 -1.55 -19.92
CA PRO A 36 -26.74 -2.08 -18.59
C PRO A 36 -26.41 -3.57 -18.39
N ALA A 37 -26.08 -4.30 -19.44
CA ALA A 37 -25.63 -5.69 -19.36
C ALA A 37 -24.12 -5.83 -19.06
N ILE A 38 -23.37 -4.74 -19.02
CA ILE A 38 -21.96 -4.72 -18.63
C ILE A 38 -21.89 -4.44 -17.13
N ASP A 39 -21.30 -5.37 -16.38
CA ASP A 39 -21.29 -5.29 -14.91
C ASP A 39 -20.43 -4.14 -14.39
N PHE A 40 -19.29 -3.90 -15.04
CA PHE A 40 -18.39 -2.80 -14.70
C PHE A 40 -17.43 -2.47 -15.85
N ILE A 41 -16.81 -1.30 -15.74
CA ILE A 41 -15.87 -0.74 -16.69
C ILE A 41 -14.50 -0.65 -16.03
N ALA A 42 -13.47 -1.10 -16.74
CA ALA A 42 -12.13 -1.27 -16.20
C ALA A 42 -11.08 -0.50 -17.02
N PRO A 43 -10.15 0.26 -16.40
CA PRO A 43 -9.12 0.99 -17.14
C PRO A 43 -7.89 0.15 -17.47
N ASP A 44 -7.37 0.33 -18.69
CA ASP A 44 -6.01 -0.08 -19.05
C ASP A 44 -5.04 1.06 -18.74
N ILE A 45 -4.14 0.88 -17.78
CA ILE A 45 -3.30 1.95 -17.24
C ILE A 45 -1.83 1.74 -17.58
N TYR A 46 -1.41 2.34 -18.69
CA TYR A 46 0.00 2.47 -19.07
C TYR A 46 0.60 3.85 -18.73
N ALA A 47 -0.26 4.79 -18.34
CA ALA A 47 0.12 6.14 -17.97
C ALA A 47 0.71 6.19 -16.53
N PRO A 48 1.65 7.10 -16.24
CA PRO A 48 2.23 7.22 -14.91
C PRO A 48 1.23 7.67 -13.84
N GLU A 49 0.15 8.37 -14.20
CA GLU A 49 -0.86 8.88 -13.28
C GLU A 49 -1.87 7.82 -12.82
N VAL A 50 -1.38 6.64 -12.38
CA VAL A 50 -2.21 5.51 -11.94
C VAL A 50 -3.25 5.93 -10.90
N ALA A 51 -2.85 6.78 -9.94
CA ALA A 51 -3.77 7.23 -8.90
C ALA A 51 -4.95 8.04 -9.43
N TYR A 52 -4.70 8.90 -10.42
CA TYR A 52 -5.77 9.64 -11.09
C TYR A 52 -6.73 8.67 -11.77
N TYR A 53 -6.24 7.80 -12.65
CA TYR A 53 -7.12 6.90 -13.39
C TYR A 53 -7.85 5.91 -12.49
N ALA A 54 -7.20 5.30 -11.50
CA ALA A 54 -7.87 4.43 -10.53
C ALA A 54 -9.04 5.15 -9.83
N SER A 55 -8.86 6.40 -9.40
CA SER A 55 -9.92 7.21 -8.81
C SER A 55 -11.07 7.54 -9.77
N GLN A 56 -10.80 7.62 -11.08
CA GLN A 56 -11.84 7.90 -12.06
C GLN A 56 -12.77 6.70 -12.29
N TYR A 57 -12.29 5.47 -12.09
CA TYR A 57 -13.06 4.24 -12.33
C TYR A 57 -13.57 3.60 -11.04
N HIS A 58 -12.94 3.85 -9.87
CA HIS A 58 -13.55 3.46 -8.59
C HIS A 58 -14.72 4.40 -8.27
N ARG A 59 -15.94 3.99 -8.64
CA ARG A 59 -17.17 4.77 -8.44
C ARG A 59 -18.25 3.91 -7.82
N GLU A 60 -19.26 4.54 -7.22
CA GLU A 60 -20.47 3.84 -6.82
C GLU A 60 -21.07 3.08 -8.01
N GLY A 61 -21.30 1.77 -7.84
CA GLY A 61 -21.77 0.87 -8.91
C GLY A 61 -20.75 0.57 -10.01
N ASN A 62 -19.46 0.90 -9.81
CA ASN A 62 -18.37 0.49 -10.69
C ASN A 62 -17.14 0.09 -9.83
N PRO A 63 -17.03 -1.18 -9.43
CA PRO A 63 -15.86 -1.66 -8.69
C PRO A 63 -14.59 -1.46 -9.50
N LEU A 64 -13.46 -1.24 -8.82
CA LEU A 64 -12.19 -1.08 -9.51
C LEU A 64 -11.60 -2.46 -9.87
N PHE A 65 -11.33 -2.65 -11.16
CA PHE A 65 -10.48 -3.71 -11.68
C PHE A 65 -9.52 -3.09 -12.68
N ILE A 66 -8.22 -3.41 -12.62
CA ILE A 66 -7.21 -2.90 -13.55
C ILE A 66 -6.71 -4.08 -14.40
N PRO A 67 -7.36 -4.40 -15.54
CA PRO A 67 -7.06 -5.55 -16.39
C PRO A 67 -5.71 -5.45 -17.09
N GLU A 68 -5.20 -4.22 -17.28
CA GLU A 68 -3.88 -3.98 -17.83
C GLU A 68 -3.20 -2.87 -17.05
N ILE A 69 -1.98 -3.14 -16.58
CA ILE A 69 -1.06 -2.14 -16.06
C ILE A 69 0.34 -2.39 -16.60
N LYS A 70 1.11 -1.33 -16.87
CA LYS A 70 2.48 -1.46 -17.35
C LYS A 70 3.34 -2.25 -16.34
N PRO A 71 3.92 -3.42 -16.70
CA PRO A 71 4.75 -4.20 -15.79
C PRO A 71 6.01 -3.42 -15.41
N SER A 72 6.21 -3.26 -14.11
CA SER A 72 7.35 -2.52 -13.53
C SER A 72 7.39 -2.68 -12.02
N VAL A 73 8.56 -2.40 -11.42
CA VAL A 73 8.71 -2.30 -9.96
C VAL A 73 7.72 -1.27 -9.37
N VAL A 74 7.42 -0.20 -10.11
CA VAL A 74 6.44 0.83 -9.72
C VAL A 74 5.05 0.22 -9.63
N SER A 75 4.55 -0.38 -10.71
CA SER A 75 3.22 -1.02 -10.74
C SER A 75 3.07 -2.15 -9.70
N ALA A 76 4.15 -2.90 -9.45
CA ALA A 76 4.17 -3.94 -8.44
C ALA A 76 3.94 -3.36 -7.03
N ASN A 77 4.59 -2.25 -6.68
CA ASN A 77 4.34 -1.59 -5.40
C ASN A 77 2.97 -0.86 -5.37
N GLN A 78 2.51 -0.33 -6.50
CA GLN A 78 1.18 0.28 -6.62
C GLN A 78 0.05 -0.72 -6.39
N ALA A 79 0.25 -2.02 -6.67
CA ALA A 79 -0.77 -3.03 -6.41
C ALA A 79 -1.27 -3.01 -4.96
N PHE A 80 -0.37 -2.83 -3.97
CA PHE A 80 -0.76 -2.67 -2.58
C PHE A 80 -1.67 -1.47 -2.36
N TRP A 81 -1.33 -0.32 -2.95
CA TRP A 81 -2.16 0.87 -2.88
C TRP A 81 -3.51 0.67 -3.56
N ILE A 82 -3.54 0.04 -4.74
CA ILE A 82 -4.79 -0.24 -5.47
C ILE A 82 -5.73 -1.12 -4.64
N PHE A 83 -5.23 -2.21 -4.04
CA PHE A 83 -6.07 -3.06 -3.17
C PHE A 83 -6.48 -2.36 -1.88
N GLY A 84 -5.55 -1.66 -1.23
CA GLY A 84 -5.77 -1.06 0.09
C GLY A 84 -6.56 0.25 0.09
N GLU A 85 -6.52 1.01 -1.01
CA GLU A 85 -7.19 2.31 -1.15
C GLU A 85 -8.54 2.20 -1.87
N HIS A 86 -8.63 1.31 -2.87
CA HIS A 86 -9.77 1.25 -3.78
C HIS A 86 -10.59 -0.02 -3.68
N ASP A 87 -10.33 -0.88 -2.68
CA ASP A 87 -11.03 -2.16 -2.51
C ASP A 87 -11.09 -2.96 -3.83
N ALA A 88 -10.00 -2.90 -4.61
CA ALA A 88 -10.00 -3.39 -5.98
C ALA A 88 -10.27 -4.89 -6.06
N LEU A 89 -10.99 -5.30 -7.11
CA LEU A 89 -11.22 -6.71 -7.45
C LEU A 89 -9.93 -7.39 -7.92
N GLY A 90 -9.04 -6.64 -8.57
CA GLY A 90 -7.81 -7.18 -9.12
C GLY A 90 -6.98 -6.14 -9.86
N VAL A 91 -5.72 -6.50 -10.07
CA VAL A 91 -4.75 -5.78 -10.89
C VAL A 91 -4.06 -6.84 -11.77
N ALA A 92 -3.86 -6.58 -13.05
CA ALA A 92 -3.25 -7.53 -13.95
C ALA A 92 -2.18 -6.82 -14.79
N PRO A 93 -0.88 -7.00 -14.46
CA PRO A 93 0.19 -6.52 -15.31
C PRO A 93 0.13 -7.20 -16.68
N PHE A 94 0.29 -6.41 -17.74
CA PHE A 94 0.26 -6.93 -19.10
C PHE A 94 1.63 -7.49 -19.50
N GLY A 95 1.65 -8.55 -20.33
CA GLY A 95 2.89 -9.08 -20.93
C GLY A 95 3.87 -9.71 -19.93
N ILE A 96 3.36 -10.54 -19.02
CA ILE A 96 4.18 -11.23 -17.99
C ILE A 96 4.96 -12.44 -18.52
N ASP A 97 4.83 -12.76 -19.81
CA ASP A 97 5.48 -13.89 -20.47
C ASP A 97 6.91 -13.62 -20.96
N ASP A 98 7.36 -12.36 -20.93
CA ASP A 98 8.69 -11.94 -21.41
C ASP A 98 9.83 -12.12 -20.39
N SER A 99 9.53 -12.50 -19.14
CA SER A 99 10.54 -12.66 -18.08
C SER A 99 10.27 -13.86 -17.19
N SER A 100 11.31 -14.36 -16.50
CA SER A 100 11.10 -15.43 -15.52
C SER A 100 10.41 -14.89 -14.27
N PRO A 101 9.61 -15.70 -13.54
CA PRO A 101 8.95 -15.26 -12.32
C PRO A 101 9.90 -14.65 -11.27
N GLU A 102 11.13 -15.12 -11.18
CA GLU A 102 12.14 -14.62 -10.23
C GLU A 102 12.63 -13.22 -10.57
N GLN A 103 12.54 -12.83 -11.86
CA GLN A 103 12.95 -11.53 -12.36
C GLN A 103 11.80 -10.52 -12.32
N ASP A 104 10.55 -10.98 -12.37
CA ASP A 104 9.37 -10.11 -12.35
C ASP A 104 9.09 -9.56 -10.93
N PRO A 105 9.11 -8.22 -10.73
CA PRO A 105 8.76 -7.60 -9.47
C PRO A 105 7.36 -7.94 -8.94
N ILE A 106 6.41 -8.32 -9.81
CA ILE A 106 5.06 -8.68 -9.40
C ILE A 106 5.04 -9.96 -8.57
N THR A 107 5.96 -10.90 -8.81
CA THR A 107 5.98 -12.22 -8.15
C THR A 107 6.07 -12.09 -6.63
N LYS A 108 7.04 -11.30 -6.12
CA LYS A 108 7.19 -11.07 -4.67
C LYS A 108 6.01 -10.32 -4.08
N THR A 109 5.44 -9.39 -4.85
CA THR A 109 4.27 -8.60 -4.46
C THR A 109 3.07 -9.51 -4.28
N TYR A 110 2.80 -10.38 -5.26
CA TYR A 110 1.65 -11.27 -5.27
C TYR A 110 1.81 -12.44 -4.29
N ALA A 111 3.04 -12.87 -4.01
CA ALA A 111 3.29 -13.84 -2.93
C ALA A 111 2.76 -13.33 -1.58
N VAL A 112 3.04 -12.06 -1.24
CA VAL A 112 2.56 -11.47 0.02
C VAL A 112 1.07 -11.10 -0.05
N LEU A 113 0.59 -10.51 -1.16
CA LEU A 113 -0.83 -10.22 -1.32
C LEU A 113 -1.70 -11.48 -1.23
N ARG A 114 -1.27 -12.59 -1.83
CA ARG A 114 -1.96 -13.89 -1.73
C ARG A 114 -2.09 -14.35 -0.29
N GLN A 115 -1.02 -14.19 0.49
CA GLN A 115 -0.99 -14.58 1.89
C GLN A 115 -1.96 -13.78 2.75
N VAL A 116 -2.15 -12.49 2.45
CA VAL A 116 -3.08 -11.60 3.18
C VAL A 116 -4.43 -11.40 2.49
N ALA A 117 -4.70 -12.11 1.38
CA ALA A 117 -5.91 -11.90 0.58
C ALA A 117 -7.19 -12.06 1.41
N GLY A 118 -7.25 -13.09 2.27
CA GLY A 118 -8.39 -13.30 3.17
C GLY A 118 -8.61 -12.14 4.15
N LEU A 119 -7.52 -11.53 4.63
CA LEU A 119 -7.59 -10.34 5.51
C LEU A 119 -8.05 -9.11 4.73
N ILE A 120 -7.50 -8.87 3.53
CA ILE A 120 -7.93 -7.77 2.66
C ILE A 120 -9.45 -7.87 2.40
N LEU A 121 -9.93 -9.04 1.97
CA LEU A 121 -11.35 -9.29 1.71
C LEU A 121 -12.24 -9.07 2.95
N GLN A 122 -11.75 -9.37 4.15
CA GLN A 122 -12.48 -9.12 5.39
C GLN A 122 -12.63 -7.62 5.71
N HIS A 123 -11.76 -6.76 5.15
CA HIS A 123 -11.71 -5.33 5.45
C HIS A 123 -12.14 -4.42 4.29
N GLN A 124 -12.35 -4.96 3.09
CA GLN A 124 -12.89 -4.20 1.95
C GLN A 124 -14.25 -3.57 2.27
N GLY A 125 -14.45 -2.31 1.87
CA GLY A 125 -15.68 -1.56 2.06
C GLY A 125 -15.96 -1.13 3.51
N LYS A 126 -15.08 -1.42 4.47
CA LYS A 126 -15.30 -1.11 5.90
C LYS A 126 -14.60 0.16 6.39
N GLY A 127 -13.77 0.80 5.55
CA GLY A 127 -12.98 1.97 5.95
C GLY A 127 -11.88 1.65 6.98
N THR A 128 -11.58 0.38 7.22
CA THR A 128 -10.58 -0.11 8.18
C THR A 128 -9.23 -0.45 7.53
N MET A 129 -9.04 -0.09 6.27
CA MET A 129 -7.84 -0.40 5.48
C MET A 129 -7.39 0.85 4.73
N LYS A 130 -6.07 0.99 4.58
CA LYS A 130 -5.44 2.06 3.78
C LYS A 130 -4.33 1.51 2.91
N GLY A 131 -4.35 1.85 1.62
CA GLY A 131 -3.28 1.58 0.67
C GLY A 131 -2.16 2.61 0.78
N LEU A 132 -0.92 2.17 0.64
CA LEU A 132 0.28 3.01 0.70
C LEU A 132 1.08 2.88 -0.59
N PHE A 133 1.38 4.01 -1.22
CA PHE A 133 2.36 4.10 -2.31
C PHE A 133 3.13 5.41 -2.16
N LEU A 134 4.44 5.30 -1.99
CA LEU A 134 5.31 6.44 -1.74
C LEU A 134 6.50 6.36 -2.70
N ASP A 135 6.90 7.50 -3.25
CA ASP A 135 8.04 7.58 -4.15
C ASP A 135 8.87 8.84 -3.88
N SER A 136 9.85 9.12 -4.75
CA SER A 136 10.69 10.32 -4.63
C SER A 136 9.92 11.63 -4.77
N THR A 137 8.76 11.64 -5.43
CA THR A 137 7.92 12.81 -5.67
C THR A 137 6.94 13.00 -4.52
N ASN A 138 6.26 11.93 -4.10
CA ASN A 138 5.31 11.90 -3.01
C ASN A 138 5.86 11.04 -1.87
N ARG A 139 6.72 11.66 -1.06
CA ARG A 139 7.46 10.94 0.01
C ARG A 139 6.64 10.69 1.27
N LYS A 140 5.44 11.25 1.38
CA LYS A 140 4.57 11.16 2.55
C LYS A 140 3.11 11.03 2.16
N GLN A 141 2.36 10.25 2.93
CA GLN A 141 0.90 10.14 2.84
C GLN A 141 0.33 10.28 4.25
N ASN A 142 -0.64 11.18 4.42
CA ASN A 142 -1.34 11.39 5.70
C ASN A 142 -2.78 10.92 5.58
N PHE A 143 -3.28 10.24 6.60
CA PHE A 143 -4.65 9.73 6.64
C PHE A 143 -5.08 9.46 8.08
N GLU A 144 -6.37 9.21 8.28
CA GLU A 144 -6.92 8.79 9.57
C GLU A 144 -7.30 7.31 9.50
N LEU A 145 -6.98 6.55 10.55
CA LEU A 145 -7.33 5.13 10.65
C LEU A 145 -7.34 4.69 12.11
N GLY A 146 -8.39 3.98 12.53
CA GLY A 146 -8.46 3.35 13.86
C GLY A 146 -8.33 4.32 15.04
N GLY A 147 -8.78 5.57 14.91
CA GLY A 147 -8.66 6.59 15.98
C GLY A 147 -7.35 7.39 15.98
N TYR A 148 -6.52 7.23 14.96
CA TYR A 148 -5.23 7.90 14.84
C TYR A 148 -5.12 8.70 13.54
N ARG A 149 -4.40 9.82 13.60
CA ARG A 149 -3.76 10.44 12.44
C ARG A 149 -2.46 9.72 12.17
N VAL A 150 -2.34 9.15 10.97
CA VAL A 150 -1.20 8.34 10.54
C VAL A 150 -0.44 9.09 9.43
N GLU A 151 0.86 9.27 9.62
CA GLU A 151 1.80 9.68 8.57
C GLU A 151 2.59 8.45 8.11
N ALA A 152 2.34 8.01 6.88
CA ALA A 152 3.25 7.10 6.18
C ALA A 152 4.34 7.92 5.47
N SER A 153 5.60 7.52 5.62
CA SER A 153 6.73 8.21 4.99
C SER A 153 7.70 7.22 4.36
N LEU A 154 8.33 7.63 3.26
CA LEU A 154 9.31 6.79 2.58
C LEU A 154 10.50 6.54 3.50
N GLY A 155 10.90 5.28 3.63
CA GLY A 155 11.99 4.84 4.49
C GLY A 155 13.25 5.67 4.28
N LEU A 156 13.95 5.99 5.37
CA LEU A 156 15.28 6.59 5.29
C LEU A 156 16.24 5.45 4.97
N GLY A 157 17.05 5.58 3.91
CA GLY A 157 18.10 4.60 3.64
C GLY A 157 18.98 4.45 4.88
N GLY A 158 19.14 3.23 5.39
CA GLY A 158 19.91 2.98 6.61
C GLY A 158 21.38 3.38 6.44
N MET A 159 21.99 3.90 7.51
CA MET A 159 23.44 3.98 7.60
C MET A 159 23.91 2.69 8.27
N THR A 160 24.49 1.77 7.51
CA THR A 160 25.16 0.62 8.13
C THR A 160 26.53 1.08 8.61
N VAL A 161 26.75 1.09 9.92
CA VAL A 161 28.08 1.26 10.49
C VAL A 161 28.69 -0.13 10.63
N LEU A 162 29.60 -0.48 9.72
CA LEU A 162 30.37 -1.72 9.80
C LEU A 162 31.79 -1.36 10.25
N ALA A 163 32.20 -1.84 11.41
CA ALA A 163 33.56 -1.63 11.94
C ALA A 163 34.03 -0.16 11.93
N GLY A 164 33.16 0.78 12.30
CA GLY A 164 33.48 2.22 12.35
C GLY A 164 33.41 2.95 10.99
N PHE A 165 33.09 2.25 9.90
CA PHE A 165 32.87 2.88 8.60
C PHE A 165 31.37 2.98 8.30
N SER A 166 30.93 4.19 7.96
CA SER A 166 29.58 4.44 7.44
C SER A 166 29.53 3.98 5.99
N VAL A 167 28.93 2.80 5.74
CA VAL A 167 28.62 2.37 4.38
C VAL A 167 27.25 2.93 4.04
N GLY A 168 27.23 4.00 3.24
CA GLY A 168 25.99 4.63 2.79
C GLY A 168 25.17 3.67 1.94
N GLN A 169 23.99 3.27 2.43
CA GLN A 169 23.06 2.48 1.63
C GLN A 169 22.37 3.36 0.57
N LYS A 170 22.05 2.77 -0.59
CA LYS A 170 21.21 3.43 -1.60
C LYS A 170 19.90 3.90 -0.95
N LYS A 171 19.60 5.20 -1.14
CA LYS A 171 18.38 5.87 -0.68
C LYS A 171 17.15 5.13 -1.20
N THR A 172 16.19 4.87 -0.32
CA THR A 172 14.88 4.34 -0.69
C THR A 172 14.17 5.34 -1.61
N THR A 173 13.73 4.87 -2.77
CA THR A 173 13.05 5.69 -3.79
C THR A 173 11.59 5.32 -4.00
N LEU A 174 11.16 4.17 -3.48
CA LEU A 174 9.83 3.60 -3.69
C LEU A 174 9.43 2.76 -2.48
N ALA A 175 8.16 2.81 -2.10
CA ALA A 175 7.55 1.92 -1.12
C ALA A 175 6.10 1.61 -1.50
N GLY A 176 5.67 0.40 -1.15
CA GLY A 176 4.31 -0.08 -1.32
C GLY A 176 3.86 -0.85 -0.08
N GLY A 177 2.60 -0.68 0.31
CA GLY A 177 2.06 -1.38 1.45
C GLY A 177 0.56 -1.19 1.69
N ILE A 178 0.06 -1.88 2.71
CA ILE A 178 -1.30 -1.77 3.21
C ILE A 178 -1.23 -1.69 4.74
N LEU A 179 -1.99 -0.77 5.33
CA LEU A 179 -2.23 -0.74 6.77
C LEU A 179 -3.69 -1.11 7.04
N ILE A 180 -3.92 -2.08 7.92
CA ILE A 180 -5.25 -2.57 8.29
C ILE A 180 -5.43 -2.41 9.80
N ASN A 181 -6.52 -1.76 10.20
CA ASN A 181 -6.95 -1.72 11.60
C ASN A 181 -7.80 -2.96 11.90
N ILE A 182 -7.29 -3.84 12.76
CA ILE A 182 -7.88 -5.16 13.06
C ILE A 182 -8.57 -5.21 14.43
N GLY A 183 -8.46 -4.14 15.22
CA GLY A 183 -9.07 -4.03 16.54
C GLY A 183 -8.74 -2.68 17.20
N THR A 184 -9.17 -2.51 18.44
CA THR A 184 -8.83 -1.32 19.23
C THR A 184 -7.31 -1.23 19.39
N ASP A 185 -6.73 -0.15 18.88
CA ASP A 185 -5.30 0.15 18.90
C ASP A 185 -4.42 -0.94 18.27
N GLU A 186 -5.00 -1.83 17.46
CA GLU A 186 -4.34 -3.01 16.90
C GLU A 186 -4.41 -3.00 15.37
N PHE A 187 -3.25 -3.26 14.75
CA PHE A 187 -3.04 -3.08 13.33
C PHE A 187 -2.18 -4.20 12.73
N ILE A 188 -2.35 -4.39 11.42
CA ILE A 188 -1.44 -5.17 10.57
C ILE A 188 -0.92 -4.25 9.47
N ALA A 189 0.40 -4.08 9.42
CA ALA A 189 1.10 -3.40 8.35
C ALA A 189 1.73 -4.43 7.41
N ILE A 190 1.54 -4.25 6.11
CA ILE A 190 2.00 -5.14 5.04
C ILE A 190 2.83 -4.32 4.07
N GLY A 191 3.96 -4.85 3.62
CA GLY A 191 4.76 -4.23 2.58
C GLY A 191 6.22 -4.03 2.98
N LYS A 192 6.85 -2.97 2.48
CA LYS A 192 8.25 -2.65 2.78
C LYS A 192 8.57 -1.17 2.53
N ASP A 193 9.74 -0.76 3.01
CA ASP A 193 10.39 0.50 2.63
C ASP A 193 9.64 1.78 3.06
N TYR A 194 8.71 1.69 4.01
CA TYR A 194 8.00 2.84 4.61
C TYR A 194 8.06 2.84 6.14
N ASN A 195 7.85 4.02 6.73
CA ASN A 195 7.64 4.21 8.16
C ASN A 195 6.21 4.68 8.40
N LEU A 196 5.64 4.34 9.55
CA LEU A 196 4.33 4.81 10.01
C LEU A 196 4.48 5.56 11.32
N THR A 197 4.00 6.80 11.37
CA THR A 197 3.89 7.58 12.59
C THR A 197 2.43 7.77 12.97
N PHE A 198 2.03 7.34 14.16
CA PHE A 198 0.68 7.44 14.69
C PHE A 198 0.61 8.57 15.72
N LYS A 199 -0.46 9.37 15.63
CA LYS A 199 -0.82 10.37 16.63
C LYS A 199 -2.31 10.18 16.99
N PRO A 200 -2.69 10.13 18.27
CA PRO A 200 -4.10 10.04 18.64
C PRO A 200 -4.90 11.21 18.06
N LEU A 201 -6.12 10.97 17.59
CA LEU A 201 -7.02 12.06 17.14
C LEU A 201 -7.51 12.92 18.31
N GLN A 202 -7.64 12.31 19.49
CA GLN A 202 -7.99 12.98 20.74
C GLN A 202 -6.79 12.95 21.68
N GLU A 203 -6.35 14.13 22.12
CA GLU A 203 -5.33 14.28 23.15
C GLU A 203 -5.98 14.12 24.52
N ASP A 204 -5.56 13.08 25.26
CA ASP A 204 -6.05 12.74 26.61
C ASP A 204 -4.95 12.88 27.66
N GLY A 205 -3.85 13.54 27.33
CA GLY A 205 -2.68 13.71 28.20
C GLY A 205 -1.84 12.44 28.39
N LYS A 206 -2.23 11.31 27.79
CA LYS A 206 -1.50 10.04 27.90
C LYS A 206 -0.40 9.93 26.86
N THR A 207 0.67 9.24 27.27
CA THR A 207 1.73 8.82 26.36
C THR A 207 1.28 7.59 25.58
N LEU A 208 1.61 7.54 24.28
CA LEU A 208 1.30 6.43 23.38
C LEU A 208 2.55 5.58 23.18
N ASP A 209 2.45 4.26 23.36
CA ASP A 209 3.57 3.32 23.19
C ASP A 209 3.15 1.97 22.56
N VAL A 210 4.11 1.12 22.19
CA VAL A 210 3.90 -0.23 21.63
C VAL A 210 3.71 -1.24 22.74
N ASP A 211 2.58 -1.94 22.76
CA ASP A 211 2.38 -3.11 23.62
C ASP A 211 3.17 -4.29 23.02
N TYR A 212 2.96 -4.55 21.72
CA TYR A 212 3.80 -5.48 20.99
C TYR A 212 3.96 -5.16 19.52
N LEU A 213 5.04 -5.73 18.96
CA LEU A 213 5.35 -5.73 17.55
C LEU A 213 5.79 -7.13 17.12
N GLU A 214 5.09 -7.73 16.16
CA GLU A 214 5.31 -9.11 15.73
C GLU A 214 5.47 -9.17 14.21
N GLU A 215 6.62 -9.65 13.76
CA GLU A 215 6.78 -10.06 12.37
C GLU A 215 6.26 -11.50 12.25
N GLY A 216 5.45 -11.75 11.23
CA GLY A 216 4.76 -13.02 11.12
C GLY A 216 4.28 -13.34 9.73
N THR A 217 3.54 -14.44 9.66
CA THR A 217 2.97 -14.96 8.43
C THR A 217 1.52 -15.42 8.67
N PHE A 218 0.79 -15.70 7.59
CA PHE A 218 -0.52 -16.33 7.64
C PHE A 218 -0.41 -17.74 7.09
N VAL A 219 -0.82 -18.73 7.88
CA VAL A 219 -0.92 -20.13 7.47
C VAL A 219 -2.38 -20.52 7.57
N ASN A 220 -3.00 -20.89 6.44
CA ASN A 220 -4.42 -21.24 6.36
C ASN A 220 -5.34 -20.15 6.96
N GLY A 221 -5.03 -18.87 6.70
CA GLY A 221 -5.78 -17.73 7.20
C GLY A 221 -5.58 -17.41 8.69
N LYS A 222 -4.70 -18.13 9.39
CA LYS A 222 -4.38 -17.89 10.80
C LYS A 222 -3.00 -17.24 10.94
N TRP A 223 -2.90 -16.27 11.85
CA TRP A 223 -1.64 -15.61 12.17
C TRP A 223 -0.66 -16.59 12.83
N LEU A 224 0.58 -16.57 12.35
CA LEU A 224 1.72 -17.26 12.94
C LEU A 224 2.84 -16.24 13.17
N THR A 225 3.13 -15.98 14.45
CA THR A 225 4.25 -15.14 14.85
C THR A 225 5.57 -15.85 14.53
N LEU A 226 6.45 -15.19 13.78
CA LEU A 226 7.79 -15.70 13.47
C LEU A 226 8.81 -15.17 14.48
N ARG A 227 8.71 -13.89 14.81
CA ARG A 227 9.53 -13.24 15.84
C ARG A 227 8.84 -12.00 16.41
N ARG A 228 9.19 -11.66 17.64
CA ARG A 228 8.85 -10.37 18.25
C ARG A 228 9.95 -9.37 17.90
N LEU A 229 9.53 -8.20 17.42
CA LEU A 229 10.41 -7.06 17.15
C LEU A 229 10.39 -6.15 18.39
N ASN A 230 11.51 -5.51 18.67
CA ASN A 230 11.64 -4.49 19.73
C ASN A 230 12.79 -3.54 19.35
N GLY A 231 13.03 -2.48 20.12
CA GLY A 231 14.18 -1.58 19.97
C GLY A 231 14.49 -1.21 18.51
N ASP A 232 15.75 -1.41 18.12
CA ASP A 232 16.25 -1.12 16.77
C ASP A 232 15.45 -1.84 15.67
N GLU A 233 15.04 -3.09 15.91
CA GLU A 233 14.27 -3.88 14.95
C GLU A 233 12.87 -3.33 14.66
N GLY A 234 12.28 -2.58 15.59
CA GLY A 234 10.91 -2.05 15.46
C GLY A 234 10.80 -0.56 15.16
N THR A 235 11.65 0.24 15.79
CA THR A 235 11.50 1.72 15.81
C THR A 235 12.66 2.43 15.11
N GLY A 236 13.72 1.69 14.74
CA GLY A 236 14.93 2.27 14.13
C GLY A 236 15.93 2.81 15.15
N GLY A 237 15.74 2.46 16.43
CA GLY A 237 16.64 2.75 17.53
C GLY A 237 16.32 4.05 18.27
N GLY A 238 16.67 4.03 19.55
CA GLY A 238 16.34 5.06 20.55
C GLY A 238 15.41 4.51 21.62
N ASP A 239 16.01 4.06 22.73
CA ASP A 239 15.37 3.60 23.98
C ASP A 239 14.20 2.60 23.90
N TYR A 240 13.78 2.07 25.06
CA TYR A 240 12.67 1.13 25.19
C TYR A 240 11.37 1.74 24.63
N GLY A 241 10.71 1.06 23.68
CA GLY A 241 9.45 1.51 23.07
C GLY A 241 9.62 2.35 21.78
N PHE A 242 8.61 3.16 21.45
CA PHE A 242 8.72 4.18 20.40
C PHE A 242 9.68 5.28 20.87
N GLY A 243 10.93 5.25 20.39
CA GLY A 243 11.95 6.21 20.83
C GLY A 243 11.43 7.63 20.98
N PHE A 244 11.74 8.25 22.11
CA PHE A 244 11.24 9.56 22.52
C PHE A 244 11.42 10.62 21.42
N LYS A 245 10.46 10.75 20.52
CA LYS A 245 10.16 12.04 19.93
C LYS A 245 9.30 12.75 20.97
N LYS A 246 9.74 13.92 21.42
CA LYS A 246 8.87 14.83 22.20
C LYS A 246 7.47 14.87 21.56
N GLY A 247 6.46 14.45 22.30
CA GLY A 247 5.05 14.44 21.90
C GLY A 247 4.49 13.02 21.69
N ASN A 248 3.28 12.79 22.20
CA ASN A 248 2.52 11.53 22.21
C ASN A 248 2.39 10.88 20.82
N GLN A 249 3.44 10.18 20.37
CA GLN A 249 3.54 9.64 19.02
C GLN A 249 4.19 8.26 19.03
N ALA A 250 3.76 7.46 18.07
CA ALA A 250 4.16 6.08 17.91
C ALA A 250 4.78 5.87 16.52
N LEU A 251 6.00 5.31 16.43
CA LEU A 251 6.74 5.09 15.18
C LEU A 251 7.02 3.61 14.88
N LEU A 252 6.40 3.08 13.82
CA LEU A 252 6.80 1.79 13.24
C LEU A 252 7.73 2.03 12.03
N THR A 253 8.89 1.39 12.04
CA THR A 253 9.86 1.42 10.94
C THR A 253 9.96 0.05 10.28
N PHE A 254 9.65 -0.07 9.00
CA PHE A 254 9.94 -1.30 8.26
C PHE A 254 11.45 -1.38 8.01
N GLN A 255 12.12 -2.22 8.80
CA GLN A 255 13.54 -2.50 8.58
C GLN A 255 13.75 -3.12 7.20
N ARG A 256 14.80 -2.65 6.53
CA ARG A 256 15.15 -3.15 5.19
C ARG A 256 15.46 -4.64 5.27
N SER A 257 14.84 -5.41 4.37
CA SER A 257 15.16 -6.84 4.25
C SER A 257 16.42 -7.05 3.41
N PRO A 258 17.39 -7.88 3.86
CA PRO A 258 18.55 -8.25 3.03
C PRO A 258 18.15 -8.86 1.69
N THR A 259 17.02 -9.56 1.66
CA THR A 259 16.46 -10.23 0.48
C THR A 259 15.51 -9.34 -0.33
N ASN A 260 15.30 -8.09 0.10
CA ASN A 260 14.33 -7.15 -0.47
C ASN A 260 12.86 -7.66 -0.47
N ASP A 261 12.57 -8.61 0.43
CA ASP A 261 11.24 -9.19 0.59
C ASP A 261 10.29 -8.25 1.34
N TYR A 262 9.00 -8.42 1.06
CA TYR A 262 7.93 -7.75 1.79
C TYR A 262 7.68 -8.46 3.12
N ARG A 263 7.20 -7.71 4.11
CA ARG A 263 6.95 -8.20 5.47
C ARG A 263 5.52 -7.94 5.88
N ILE A 264 5.07 -8.71 6.87
CA ILE A 264 3.79 -8.50 7.54
C ILE A 264 4.08 -8.37 9.02
N VAL A 265 3.63 -7.25 9.57
CA VAL A 265 3.91 -6.86 10.95
C VAL A 265 2.58 -6.58 11.64
N ARG A 266 2.27 -7.38 12.66
CA ARG A 266 1.12 -7.17 13.55
C ARG A 266 1.59 -6.40 14.77
N PHE A 267 0.86 -5.38 15.16
CA PHE A 267 1.22 -4.59 16.32
C PHE A 267 0.02 -4.05 17.06
N LYS A 268 0.24 -3.79 18.35
CA LYS A 268 -0.73 -3.16 19.22
C LYS A 268 -0.07 -2.01 19.93
N MET A 269 -0.79 -0.90 20.01
CA MET A 269 -0.40 0.26 20.80
C MET A 269 -1.20 0.30 22.09
N TYR A 270 -0.67 0.98 23.09
CA TYR A 270 -1.36 1.26 24.34
C TYR A 270 -1.07 2.69 24.79
N LYS A 271 -1.91 3.20 25.68
CA LYS A 271 -1.75 4.52 26.29
C LYS A 271 -1.49 4.40 27.78
N TYR A 272 -0.54 5.16 28.31
CA TYR A 272 -0.18 5.19 29.73
C TYR A 272 0.08 6.63 30.22
N TRP A 273 0.16 6.80 31.55
CA TRP A 273 0.39 8.08 32.21
C TRP A 273 1.87 8.31 32.47
#